data_AF-A0A949GY94-F1
#
_entry.id   AF-A0A949GY94-F1
#
_cell.length_a   1.000
_cell.length_b   1.000
_cell.length_c   1.000
_cell.angle_alpha   90.00
_cell.angle_beta   90.00
_cell.angle_gamma   90.00
#
_symmetry.space_group_name_H-M   'P 1'
#
loop_
_entity.id
_entity.type
_entity.pdbx_description
1 polymer ?
#
loop_
_entity_poly.entity_id
_entity_poly.type
_entity_poly.pdbx_seq_one_letter_code
_entity_poly.pdbx_strand_id
1 'polypeptide(L)'
;EKTIRYQIQEMLRIEKTFEETGIQDELDAYNPLIPDGRNFKCTMMIEYSNPEVRKTELAKLKGVEDRVWVQVEGREKVFAIADEDLERENEEKTSSVHFMRFELDEDMAGALKYGVGLAMGVDHPNYKVVVDPVAAETRASLVRDLA
;
A
#
# COMPACT_ATOMS: atom_id res chain seq x y z
N GLU A 1 5.50 -12.27 0.62
CA GLU A 1 5.50 -13.30 1.70
C GLU A 1 6.25 -12.87 2.97
N LYS A 2 7.56 -12.56 2.94
CA LYS A 2 8.37 -12.33 4.16
C LYS A 2 7.91 -11.14 5.03
N THR A 3 7.44 -10.06 4.42
CA THR A 3 6.97 -8.85 5.13
C THR A 3 5.64 -9.08 5.83
N ILE A 4 4.67 -9.69 5.13
CA ILE A 4 3.35 -10.03 5.66
C ILE A 4 3.45 -11.05 6.79
N ARG A 5 4.26 -12.11 6.60
CA ARG A 5 4.49 -13.10 7.65
C ARG A 5 5.08 -12.47 8.92
N TYR A 6 5.97 -11.50 8.78
CA TYR A 6 6.54 -10.80 9.92
C TYR A 6 5.50 -9.93 10.64
N GLN A 7 4.65 -9.21 9.90
CA GLN A 7 3.58 -8.40 10.50
C GLN A 7 2.57 -9.27 11.27
N ILE A 8 2.12 -10.39 10.69
CA ILE A 8 1.22 -11.33 11.36
C ILE A 8 1.86 -11.87 12.64
N GLN A 9 3.13 -12.25 12.59
CA GLN A 9 3.84 -12.78 13.76
C GLN A 9 4.03 -11.74 14.87
N GLU A 10 4.28 -10.48 14.54
CA GLU A 10 4.38 -9.42 15.54
C GLU A 10 3.02 -9.05 16.14
N MET A 11 1.94 -9.02 15.34
CA MET A 11 0.58 -8.80 15.86
C MET A 11 0.18 -9.90 16.85
N LEU A 12 0.30 -11.17 16.45
CA LEU A 12 0.02 -12.32 17.33
C LEU A 12 0.83 -12.29 18.63
N ARG A 13 2.08 -11.79 18.56
CA ARG A 13 2.96 -11.67 19.72
C ARG A 13 2.55 -10.54 20.66
N ILE A 14 2.18 -9.38 20.12
CA ILE A 14 1.75 -8.21 20.89
C ILE A 14 0.42 -8.50 21.58
N GLU A 15 -0.53 -9.08 20.84
CA GLU A 15 -1.87 -9.38 21.33
C GLU A 15 -1.95 -10.64 22.19
N LYS A 16 -0.88 -11.44 22.23
CA LYS A 16 -0.81 -12.73 22.94
C LYS A 16 -1.94 -13.68 22.52
N THR A 17 -2.29 -13.64 21.24
CA THR A 17 -3.34 -14.45 20.66
C THR A 17 -2.74 -15.80 20.28
N PHE A 18 -3.11 -16.85 21.01
CA PHE A 18 -2.63 -18.22 20.80
C PHE A 18 -3.75 -19.21 20.43
N GLU A 19 -4.99 -18.71 20.36
CA GLU A 19 -6.16 -19.50 19.98
C GLU A 19 -6.27 -19.56 18.45
N GLU A 20 -6.60 -20.74 17.92
CA GLU A 20 -6.67 -21.01 16.49
C GLU A 20 -7.59 -20.05 15.74
N THR A 21 -8.73 -19.69 16.34
CA THR A 21 -9.68 -18.72 15.79
C THR A 21 -9.08 -17.31 15.68
N GLY A 22 -8.41 -16.82 16.73
CA GLY A 22 -7.77 -15.50 16.68
C GLY A 22 -6.56 -15.45 15.74
N ILE A 23 -5.86 -16.57 15.55
CA ILE A 23 -4.82 -16.69 14.52
C ILE A 23 -5.42 -16.65 13.12
N GLN A 24 -6.56 -17.32 12.91
CA GLN A 24 -7.26 -17.31 11.63
C GLN A 24 -7.81 -15.92 11.30
N ASP A 25 -8.35 -15.19 12.28
CA ASP A 25 -8.83 -13.82 12.10
C ASP A 25 -7.69 -12.88 11.66
N GLU A 26 -6.50 -13.01 12.25
CA GLU A 26 -5.31 -12.28 11.82
C GLU A 26 -4.85 -12.72 10.42
N LEU A 27 -4.82 -14.02 10.13
CA LEU A 27 -4.50 -14.49 8.77
C LEU A 27 -5.48 -13.90 7.75
N ASP A 28 -6.77 -13.89 8.02
CA ASP A 28 -7.81 -13.38 7.12
C ASP A 28 -7.71 -11.87 6.93
N ALA A 29 -7.25 -11.11 7.94
CA ALA A 29 -6.99 -9.68 7.80
C ALA A 29 -5.77 -9.35 6.93
N TYR A 30 -4.74 -10.20 6.94
CA TYR A 30 -3.47 -9.92 6.25
C TYR A 30 -3.27 -10.71 4.94
N ASN A 31 -3.96 -11.83 4.73
CA ASN A 31 -3.94 -12.60 3.48
C ASN A 31 -4.33 -11.75 2.25
N PRO A 32 -5.32 -10.84 2.33
CA PRO A 32 -5.61 -9.91 1.24
C PRO A 32 -4.44 -9.00 0.86
N LEU A 33 -3.39 -8.88 1.69
CA LEU A 33 -2.19 -8.10 1.40
C LEU A 33 -1.10 -8.86 0.65
N ILE A 34 -1.31 -10.15 0.35
CA ILE A 34 -0.37 -10.95 -0.43
C ILE A 34 -0.63 -10.71 -1.93
N PRO A 35 0.37 -10.27 -2.71
CA PRO A 35 0.23 -10.11 -4.16
C PRO A 35 -0.22 -11.41 -4.82
N ASP A 36 -1.19 -11.32 -5.74
CA ASP A 36 -1.72 -12.48 -6.48
C ASP A 36 -1.06 -12.67 -7.86
N GLY A 37 0.01 -11.91 -8.13
CA GLY A 37 0.79 -11.96 -9.35
C GLY A 37 0.47 -10.87 -10.37
N ARG A 38 -0.62 -10.11 -10.21
CA ARG A 38 -0.99 -9.02 -11.13
C ARG A 38 -1.06 -7.64 -10.48
N ASN A 39 -0.79 -7.56 -9.19
CA ASN A 39 -0.83 -6.31 -8.47
C ASN A 39 0.37 -6.10 -7.55
N PHE A 40 0.61 -4.83 -7.24
CA PHE A 40 1.43 -4.46 -6.09
C PHE A 40 0.52 -4.23 -4.88
N LYS A 41 0.99 -4.67 -3.71
CA LYS A 41 0.32 -4.39 -2.44
C LYS A 41 1.28 -3.65 -1.51
N CYS A 42 0.77 -2.63 -0.84
CA CYS A 42 1.56 -1.72 -0.03
C CYS A 42 0.78 -1.28 1.21
N THR A 43 1.48 -1.09 2.32
CA THR A 43 0.97 -0.40 3.50
C THR A 43 1.51 1.02 3.50
N MET A 44 0.64 2.03 3.40
CA MET A 44 1.01 3.43 3.58
C MET A 44 0.87 3.81 5.05
N MET A 45 1.89 4.50 5.58
CA MET A 45 1.88 5.04 6.93
C MET A 45 2.08 6.55 6.89
N ILE A 46 1.19 7.29 7.55
CA ILE A 46 1.26 8.75 7.70
C ILE A 46 1.69 9.06 9.12
N GLU A 47 2.93 9.54 9.27
CA GLU A 47 3.57 9.71 10.57
C GLU A 47 3.81 11.18 10.90
N TYR A 48 3.34 11.59 12.09
CA TYR A 48 3.61 12.89 12.69
C TYR A 48 3.98 12.67 14.15
N SER A 49 5.11 13.23 14.58
CA SER A 49 5.62 13.04 15.95
C SER A 49 4.73 13.69 17.00
N ASN A 50 4.07 14.80 16.67
CA ASN A 50 3.16 15.51 17.57
C ASN A 50 1.70 15.06 17.33
N PRO A 51 0.98 14.53 18.34
CA PRO A 51 -0.41 14.08 18.20
C PRO A 51 -1.40 15.15 17.75
N GLU A 52 -1.24 16.41 18.17
CA GLU A 52 -2.12 17.51 17.79
C GLU A 52 -1.92 17.87 16.31
N VAL A 53 -0.67 17.93 15.87
CA VAL A 53 -0.33 18.13 14.45
C VAL A 53 -0.87 16.97 13.62
N ARG A 54 -0.67 15.73 14.07
CA ARG A 54 -1.19 14.53 13.41
C ARG A 54 -2.69 14.63 13.16
N LYS A 55 -3.46 15.02 14.19
CA LYS A 55 -4.92 15.16 14.08
C LYS A 55 -5.32 16.20 13.03
N THR A 56 -4.68 17.37 13.04
CA THR A 56 -4.97 18.44 12.07
C THR A 56 -4.57 18.06 10.64
N GLU A 57 -3.41 17.44 10.46
CA GLU A 57 -2.90 17.07 9.13
C GLU A 57 -3.68 15.89 8.53
N LEU A 58 -4.05 14.88 9.32
CA LEU A 58 -4.91 13.79 8.83
C LEU A 58 -6.28 14.29 8.35
N ALA A 59 -6.83 15.34 8.98
CA ALA A 59 -8.07 15.96 8.48
C ALA A 59 -7.87 16.64 7.11
N LYS A 60 -6.70 17.23 6.86
CA LYS A 60 -6.37 17.84 5.55
C LYS A 60 -6.06 16.80 4.48
N LEU A 61 -5.55 15.64 4.86
CA LEU A 61 -5.17 14.55 3.96
C LEU A 61 -6.32 13.57 3.68
N LYS A 62 -7.58 13.98 3.89
CA LYS A 62 -8.73 13.15 3.57
C LYS A 62 -8.74 12.74 2.09
N GLY A 63 -8.80 11.44 1.80
CA GLY A 63 -8.75 10.92 0.44
C GLY A 63 -7.36 10.92 -0.18
N VAL A 64 -6.28 10.98 0.62
CA VAL A 64 -4.91 10.91 0.11
C VAL A 64 -4.57 9.53 -0.44
N GLU A 65 -5.15 8.49 0.16
CA GLU A 65 -5.05 7.09 -0.22
C GLU A 65 -5.48 6.83 -1.66
N ASP A 66 -6.58 7.43 -2.11
CA ASP A 66 -7.08 7.34 -3.50
C ASP A 66 -6.21 8.11 -4.52
N ARG A 67 -5.28 8.92 -4.03
CA ARG A 67 -4.42 9.79 -4.84
C ARG A 67 -2.99 9.27 -4.95
N VAL A 68 -2.69 8.14 -4.32
CA VAL A 68 -1.43 7.43 -4.52
C VAL A 68 -1.46 6.71 -5.86
N TRP A 69 -0.39 6.77 -6.63
CA TRP A 69 -0.30 6.16 -7.95
C TRP A 69 1.06 5.55 -8.23
N VAL A 70 1.05 4.57 -9.13
CA VAL A 70 2.23 4.02 -9.81
C VAL A 70 2.10 4.23 -11.31
N GLN A 71 3.22 4.34 -12.01
CA GLN A 71 3.23 4.54 -13.46
C GLN A 71 4.36 3.74 -14.08
N VAL A 72 4.00 2.81 -14.97
CA VAL A 72 4.96 2.17 -15.87
C VAL A 72 5.29 3.18 -16.97
N GLU A 73 6.58 3.35 -17.26
CA GLU A 73 7.03 4.31 -18.29
C GLU A 73 6.31 4.08 -19.62
N GLY A 74 5.76 5.16 -20.19
CA GLY A 74 4.96 5.13 -21.41
C GLY A 74 3.51 4.67 -21.26
N ARG A 75 3.03 4.41 -20.04
CA ARG A 75 1.64 4.04 -19.73
C ARG A 75 0.94 5.12 -18.90
N GLU A 76 -0.38 4.99 -18.79
CA GLU A 76 -1.18 5.82 -17.87
C GLU A 76 -0.87 5.48 -16.40
N LYS A 77 -1.24 6.39 -15.49
CA LYS A 77 -1.10 6.19 -14.06
C LYS A 77 -2.13 5.16 -13.57
N VAL A 78 -1.68 4.24 -12.74
CA VAL A 78 -2.51 3.32 -11.98
C VAL A 78 -2.64 3.87 -10.57
N PHE A 79 -3.85 4.31 -10.21
CA PHE A 79 -4.14 4.78 -8.85
C PHE A 79 -4.38 3.59 -7.91
N ALA A 80 -4.08 3.79 -6.63
CA ALA A 80 -4.33 2.81 -5.59
C ALA A 80 -5.84 2.53 -5.46
N ILE A 81 -6.16 1.28 -5.20
CA ILE A 81 -7.43 0.86 -4.63
C ILE A 81 -7.14 0.62 -3.15
N ALA A 82 -7.70 1.47 -2.29
CA ALA A 82 -7.37 1.51 -0.88
C ALA A 82 -8.48 0.90 -0.01
N ASP A 83 -8.07 0.26 1.08
CA ASP A 83 -8.91 -0.17 2.21
C ASP A 83 -10.15 -1.01 1.83
N GLU A 84 -10.06 -1.81 0.76
CA GLU A 84 -11.15 -2.68 0.27
C GLU A 84 -11.68 -3.65 1.34
N ASP A 85 -10.82 -4.01 2.31
CA ASP A 85 -11.11 -4.97 3.39
C ASP A 85 -11.55 -4.29 4.71
N LEU A 86 -11.69 -2.96 4.74
CA LEU A 86 -11.96 -2.21 5.96
C LEU A 86 -13.09 -1.19 5.77
N GLU A 87 -14.24 -1.41 6.43
CA GLU A 87 -15.26 -0.36 6.63
C GLU A 87 -14.72 0.71 7.59
N ARG A 88 -13.84 1.61 7.13
CA ARG A 88 -13.15 2.57 8.01
C ARG A 88 -13.24 4.05 7.64
N GLU A 89 -14.13 4.44 6.74
CA GLU A 89 -14.45 5.86 6.60
C GLU A 89 -15.41 6.33 7.70
N ASN A 90 -14.86 6.87 8.79
CA ASN A 90 -15.62 7.82 9.61
C ASN A 90 -15.57 9.19 8.91
N GLU A 91 -16.71 9.90 8.86
CA GLU A 91 -16.90 11.13 8.06
C GLU A 91 -15.87 12.26 8.34
N GLU A 92 -15.16 12.21 9.47
CA GLU A 92 -14.35 13.32 9.99
C GLU A 92 -12.84 13.30 9.62
N LYS A 93 -12.19 12.14 9.41
CA LYS A 93 -10.71 12.08 9.25
C LYS A 93 -10.23 10.81 8.54
N THR A 94 -9.09 10.89 7.84
CA THR A 94 -8.42 9.71 7.26
C THR A 94 -7.63 8.91 8.31
N SER A 95 -7.33 7.65 7.99
CA SER A 95 -6.52 6.75 8.82
C SER A 95 -5.04 7.14 8.76
N SER A 96 -4.26 6.78 9.78
CA SER A 96 -2.79 6.92 9.70
C SER A 96 -2.14 5.75 8.97
N VAL A 97 -2.89 4.68 8.71
CA VAL A 97 -2.44 3.47 8.03
C VAL A 97 -3.47 3.08 6.98
N HIS A 98 -3.03 2.87 5.74
CA HIS A 98 -3.86 2.42 4.63
C HIS A 98 -3.26 1.20 3.97
N PHE A 99 -4.12 0.28 3.57
CA PHE A 99 -3.73 -0.85 2.73
C PHE A 99 -4.12 -0.55 1.29
N MET A 100 -3.16 -0.68 0.37
CA MET A 100 -3.33 -0.25 -1.01
C MET A 100 -2.96 -1.38 -1.95
N ARG A 101 -3.77 -1.54 -2.99
CA ARG A 101 -3.53 -2.42 -4.13
C ARG A 101 -3.42 -1.60 -5.41
N PHE A 102 -2.43 -1.91 -6.24
CA PHE A 102 -2.27 -1.33 -7.58
C PHE A 102 -2.44 -2.43 -8.61
N GLU A 103 -3.53 -2.42 -9.34
CA GLU A 103 -3.84 -3.43 -10.35
C GLU A 103 -3.13 -3.10 -11.66
N LEU A 104 -2.24 -3.99 -12.11
CA LEU A 104 -1.52 -3.84 -13.37
C LEU A 104 -2.14 -4.74 -14.44
N ASP A 105 -2.22 -4.23 -15.66
CA ASP A 105 -2.50 -5.08 -16.81
C ASP A 105 -1.26 -5.94 -17.18
N GLU A 106 -1.50 -6.97 -17.99
CA GLU A 106 -0.45 -7.93 -18.42
C GLU A 106 0.70 -7.23 -19.16
N ASP A 107 0.34 -6.15 -19.83
CA ASP A 107 1.12 -5.35 -20.74
C ASP A 107 2.09 -4.45 -19.95
N MET A 108 1.66 -3.93 -18.81
CA MET A 108 2.44 -3.23 -17.79
C MET A 108 3.36 -4.20 -17.06
N ALA A 109 2.86 -5.37 -16.63
CA ALA A 109 3.66 -6.37 -15.94
C ALA A 109 4.80 -6.90 -16.84
N GLY A 110 4.52 -7.18 -18.11
CA GLY A 110 5.52 -7.58 -19.10
C GLY A 110 6.59 -6.51 -19.33
N ALA A 111 6.19 -5.25 -19.45
CA ALA A 111 7.12 -4.12 -19.60
C ALA A 111 8.05 -3.98 -18.39
N LEU A 112 7.51 -4.07 -17.18
CA LEU A 112 8.29 -4.03 -15.95
C LEU A 112 9.25 -5.23 -15.83
N LYS A 113 8.85 -6.42 -16.28
CA LYS A 113 9.77 -7.57 -16.36
C LYS A 113 10.87 -7.39 -17.38
N TYR A 114 10.58 -6.71 -18.50
CA TYR A 114 11.56 -6.44 -19.55
C TYR A 114 12.67 -5.46 -19.11
N GLY A 115 12.35 -4.51 -18.23
CA GLY A 115 13.32 -3.50 -17.79
C GLY A 115 12.81 -2.06 -17.81
N VAL A 116 11.55 -1.84 -18.19
CA VAL A 116 10.93 -0.51 -18.32
C VAL A 116 10.85 0.21 -16.97
N GLY A 117 11.00 1.54 -16.98
CA GLY A 117 10.97 2.39 -15.79
C GLY A 117 9.66 2.30 -15.01
N LEU A 118 9.74 2.55 -13.70
CA LEU A 118 8.61 2.66 -12.80
C LEU A 118 8.72 4.00 -12.08
N ALA A 119 7.64 4.78 -12.07
CA ALA A 119 7.49 5.97 -11.26
C ALA A 119 6.36 5.76 -10.24
N MET A 120 6.41 6.48 -9.13
CA MET A 120 5.37 6.47 -8.10
C MET A 120 5.14 7.88 -7.56
N GLY A 121 3.97 8.16 -7.03
CA GLY A 121 3.71 9.45 -6.43
C GLY A 121 2.36 9.56 -5.74
N VAL A 122 2.10 10.77 -5.24
CA VAL A 122 0.82 11.17 -4.67
C VAL A 122 0.37 12.45 -5.37
N ASP A 123 -0.88 12.49 -5.81
CA ASP A 123 -1.48 13.68 -6.42
C ASP A 123 -2.69 14.18 -5.61
N HIS A 124 -2.41 14.58 -4.37
CA HIS A 124 -3.41 15.11 -3.45
C HIS A 124 -3.25 16.63 -3.32
N PRO A 125 -4.33 17.44 -3.22
CA PRO A 125 -4.23 18.90 -3.13
C PRO A 125 -3.33 19.41 -1.98
N ASN A 126 -3.31 18.68 -0.86
CA ASN A 126 -2.48 19.00 0.31
C ASN A 126 -1.17 18.21 0.36
N TYR A 127 -0.89 17.33 -0.61
CA TYR A 127 0.35 16.54 -0.67
C TYR A 127 0.64 16.05 -2.09
N LYS A 128 1.62 16.68 -2.76
CA LYS A 128 2.09 16.28 -4.09
C LYS A 128 3.55 15.89 -4.06
N VAL A 129 3.84 14.66 -4.47
CA VAL A 129 5.21 14.16 -4.56
C VAL A 129 5.31 13.19 -5.74
N VAL A 130 6.47 13.19 -6.38
CA VAL A 130 6.80 12.28 -7.47
C VAL A 130 8.18 11.69 -7.22
N VAL A 131 8.28 10.37 -7.37
CA VAL A 131 9.52 9.61 -7.42
C VAL A 131 9.62 9.02 -8.81
N ASP A 132 10.50 9.59 -9.63
CA ASP A 132 10.72 9.17 -11.02
C ASP A 132 12.22 9.29 -11.38
N PRO A 133 12.92 8.18 -11.65
CA PRO A 133 12.45 6.80 -11.52
C PRO A 133 12.49 6.33 -10.05
N VAL A 134 11.68 5.32 -9.74
CA VAL A 134 11.87 4.48 -8.54
C VAL A 134 13.26 3.84 -8.62
N ALA A 135 13.98 3.83 -7.50
CA ALA A 135 15.32 3.28 -7.41
C ALA A 135 15.39 1.85 -7.97
N ALA A 136 16.46 1.56 -8.73
CA ALA A 136 16.58 0.32 -9.49
C ALA A 136 16.44 -0.95 -8.64
N GLU A 137 16.99 -0.94 -7.41
CA GLU A 137 16.89 -2.06 -6.48
C GLU A 137 15.46 -2.29 -6.00
N THR A 138 14.74 -1.23 -5.64
CA THR A 138 13.33 -1.29 -5.22
C THR A 138 12.45 -1.79 -6.35
N ARG A 139 12.62 -1.23 -7.56
CA ARG A 139 11.93 -1.68 -8.76
C ARG A 139 12.19 -3.17 -9.01
N ALA A 140 13.45 -3.61 -8.97
CA ALA A 140 13.83 -5.01 -9.18
C ALA A 140 13.29 -5.94 -8.10
N SER A 141 13.01 -5.44 -6.89
CA SER A 141 12.30 -6.19 -5.86
C SER A 141 10.82 -6.32 -6.19
N LEU A 142 10.14 -5.21 -6.52
CA LEU A 142 8.70 -5.18 -6.83
C LEU A 142 8.35 -6.07 -8.02
N VAL A 143 9.19 -6.09 -9.06
CA VAL A 143 8.98 -6.93 -10.25
C VAL A 143 8.91 -8.42 -9.93
N ARG A 144 9.50 -8.88 -8.82
CA ARG A 144 9.44 -10.29 -8.41
C ARG A 144 8.07 -10.70 -7.87
N ASP A 145 7.23 -9.74 -7.51
CA ASP A 145 5.87 -10.00 -7.04
C ASP A 145 4.89 -10.22 -8.22
N LEU A 146 5.34 -10.02 -9.47
CA LEU A 146 4.54 -10.20 -10.69
C LEU A 146 4.74 -11.59 -11.31
N ALA A 147 3.63 -12.28 -11.61
CA ALA A 147 3.57 -13.64 -12.18
C ALA A 147 3.98 -13.71 -13.64
#